data_AF-A0A2T7AR21-F1
#
_entry.id   AF-A0A2T7AR21-F1
#
_cell.length_a   1.000
_cell.length_b   1.000
_cell.length_c   1.000
_cell.angle_alpha   90.00
_cell.angle_beta   90.00
_cell.angle_gamma   90.00
#
_symmetry.space_group_name_H-M   'P 1'
#
loop_
_entity.id
_entity.type
_entity.pdbx_description
1 polymer ?
#
loop_
_entity_poly.entity_id
_entity_poly.type
_entity_poly.pdbx_seq_one_letter_code
_entity_poly.pdbx_strand_id
1 'polypeptide(L)' 'MNSIYDKRTKAFKKAEASLYLSNKDPRGLPYYELIKSKVINEELTYEEARLEVFNYYTEKSK' A
#
# COMPACT_ATOMS: atom_id res chain seq x y z
N MET A 1 18.95 2.06 -11.39
CA MET A 1 17.79 1.67 -10.58
C MET A 1 17.68 2.63 -9.41
N ASN A 2 16.52 3.28 -9.23
CA ASN A 2 16.31 4.22 -8.13
C ASN A 2 16.35 3.46 -6.79
N SER A 3 17.32 3.78 -5.94
CA SER A 3 17.56 3.12 -4.64
C SER A 3 16.32 3.12 -3.72
N ILE A 4 15.45 4.12 -3.85
CA ILE A 4 14.23 4.24 -3.04
C ILE A 4 13.11 3.31 -3.55
N TYR A 5 12.95 3.17 -4.86
CA TYR A 5 11.99 2.23 -5.47
C TYR A 5 12.20 0.79 -4.96
N ASP A 6 13.46 0.34 -4.95
CA ASP A 6 13.82 -0.99 -4.46
C ASP A 6 13.55 -1.15 -2.96
N LYS A 7 13.80 -0.11 -2.16
CA LYS A 7 13.52 -0.12 -0.72
C LYS A 7 12.02 -0.22 -0.44
N ARG A 8 11.20 0.60 -1.11
CA ARG A 8 9.73 0.61 -0.95
C ARG A 8 9.13 -0.72 -1.41
N THR A 9 9.56 -1.24 -2.56
CA THR A 9 9.11 -2.54 -3.09
C THR A 9 9.44 -3.68 -2.12
N LYS A 10 10.66 -3.73 -1.57
CA LYS A 10 11.05 -4.73 -0.57
C LYS A 10 10.24 -4.60 0.73
N ALA A 11 9.96 -3.38 1.18
CA ALA A 11 9.15 -3.14 2.36
C ALA A 11 7.71 -3.66 2.17
N PHE A 12 7.07 -3.35 1.03
CA PHE A 12 5.76 -3.89 0.69
C PHE A 12 5.76 -5.41 0.64
N LYS A 13 6.71 -6.02 -0.07
CA LYS A 13 6.82 -7.48 -0.16
C LYS A 13 6.92 -8.15 1.21
N LYS A 14 7.67 -7.54 2.14
CA LYS A 14 7.80 -8.03 3.52
C LYS A 14 6.48 -7.92 4.29
N ALA A 15 5.80 -6.78 4.20
CA ALA A 15 4.52 -6.56 4.87
C ALA A 15 3.42 -7.48 4.33
N GLU A 16 3.32 -7.62 3.01
CA GLU A 16 2.39 -8.52 2.32
C GLU A 16 2.59 -9.97 2.75
N ALA A 17 3.84 -10.45 2.86
CA ALA A 17 4.12 -11.79 3.36
C ALA A 17 3.59 -12.00 4.78
N SER A 18 3.79 -11.03 5.68
CA SER A 18 3.25 -11.10 7.05
C SER A 18 1.72 -11.12 7.08
N LEU A 19 1.08 -10.31 6.22
CA LEU A 19 -0.39 -10.25 6.12
C LEU A 19 -0.98 -11.53 5.51
N TYR A 20 -0.31 -12.11 4.51
CA TYR A 20 -0.68 -13.39 3.92
C TYR A 20 -0.67 -14.52 4.93
N LEU A 21 0.39 -14.62 5.74
CA LEU A 21 0.47 -15.60 6.84
C LEU A 21 -0.63 -15.40 7.90
N SER A 22 -1.18 -14.19 8.00
CA SER A 22 -2.26 -13.84 8.93
C SER A 22 -3.66 -13.91 8.30
N ASN A 23 -3.81 -14.42 7.07
CA ASN A 23 -5.06 -14.42 6.29
C ASN A 23 -5.69 -13.02 6.11
N LYS A 24 -4.86 -11.97 6.05
CA LYS A 24 -5.27 -10.57 5.87
C LYS A 24 -4.65 -9.96 4.62
N ASP A 25 -4.41 -10.79 3.62
CA ASP A 25 -3.71 -10.40 2.40
C ASP A 25 -4.53 -9.42 1.55
N PRO A 26 -4.06 -8.18 1.33
CA PRO A 26 -4.77 -7.20 0.51
C PRO A 26 -4.42 -7.29 -0.98
N ARG A 27 -3.49 -8.18 -1.37
CA ARG A 27 -3.03 -8.31 -2.77
C ARG A 27 -4.20 -8.66 -3.69
N GLY A 28 -4.19 -8.04 -4.87
CA GLY A 28 -5.24 -8.22 -5.88
C GLY A 28 -6.50 -7.37 -5.64
N LEU A 29 -6.62 -6.65 -4.52
CA LEU A 29 -7.64 -5.63 -4.37
C LEU A 29 -7.27 -4.41 -5.25
N PRO A 30 -8.14 -3.95 -6.17
CA PRO A 30 -7.79 -2.88 -7.11
C PRO A 30 -7.30 -1.60 -6.44
N TYR A 31 -7.94 -1.22 -5.32
CA TYR A 31 -7.58 -0.01 -4.59
C TYR A 31 -6.24 -0.15 -3.85
N TYR A 32 -5.94 -1.33 -3.30
CA TYR A 32 -4.66 -1.59 -2.66
C TYR A 32 -3.50 -1.50 -3.65
N GLU A 33 -3.61 -2.15 -4.81
CA GLU A 33 -2.56 -2.13 -5.82
C GLU A 33 -2.33 -0.72 -6.38
N LEU A 34 -3.39 0.09 -6.51
CA LEU A 34 -3.29 1.49 -6.89
C LEU A 34 -2.45 2.29 -5.87
N ILE A 35 -2.83 2.25 -4.58
CA ILE A 35 -2.12 3.00 -3.53
C ILE A 35 -0.67 2.52 -3.40
N LYS A 36 -0.45 1.21 -3.43
CA LYS A 36 0.89 0.61 -3.41
C LYS A 36 1.76 1.12 -4.55
N SER A 37 1.23 1.17 -5.77
CA SER A 37 1.94 1.69 -6.94
C SER A 37 2.35 3.16 -6.73
N LYS A 38 1.40 4.02 -6.32
CA LYS A 38 1.66 5.43 -6.03
C LYS A 38 2.76 5.61 -4.98
N VAL A 39 2.73 4.83 -3.89
CA VAL A 39 3.77 4.89 -2.86
C VAL A 39 5.11 4.39 -3.40
N ILE A 40 5.17 3.31 -4.16
CA ILE A 40 6.42 2.79 -4.73
C ILE A 40 7.06 3.80 -5.69
N ASN A 41 6.26 4.49 -6.50
CA ASN A 41 6.71 5.50 -7.47
C ASN A 41 6.98 6.88 -6.86
N GLU A 42 6.85 7.02 -5.54
CA GLU A 42 7.02 8.29 -4.82
C GLU A 42 6.00 9.38 -5.17
N GLU A 43 4.89 9.00 -5.78
CA GLU A 43 3.73 9.89 -6.03
C GLU A 43 2.97 10.20 -4.73
N LEU A 44 3.06 9.30 -3.74
CA LEU A 44 2.55 9.49 -2.39
C LEU A 44 3.62 9.19 -1.34
N THR A 45 3.60 9.98 -0.27
CA THR A 45 4.25 9.62 0.98
C THR A 45 3.42 8.58 1.74
N TYR A 46 4.03 7.96 2.76
CA TYR A 46 3.33 7.00 3.61
C TYR A 46 2.13 7.63 4.34
N GLU A 47 2.28 8.85 4.87
CA GLU A 47 1.21 9.51 5.62
C GLU A 47 0.04 9.92 4.72
N GLU A 48 0.32 10.41 3.51
CA GLU A 48 -0.73 10.71 2.52
C GLU A 48 -1.47 9.45 2.10
N ALA A 49 -0.75 8.37 1.78
CA ALA A 49 -1.37 7.10 1.43
C ALA A 49 -2.23 6.53 2.57
N ARG A 50 -1.77 6.65 3.82
CA ARG A 50 -2.54 6.24 4.99
C ARG A 50 -3.83 7.04 5.13
N LEU A 51 -3.77 8.35 4.92
CA LEU A 51 -4.94 9.23 4.96
C LEU A 51 -5.92 8.92 3.81
N GLU A 52 -5.42 8.69 2.59
CA GLU A 52 -6.23 8.32 1.42
C GLU A 52 -6.96 6.99 1.65
N VAL A 53 -6.28 6.00 2.23
CA VAL A 53 -6.89 4.73 2.62
C VAL A 53 -7.94 4.92 3.70
N PHE A 54 -7.64 5.69 4.74
CA PHE A 54 -8.59 5.96 5.83
C PHE A 54 -9.87 6.63 5.30
N ASN A 55 -9.72 7.71 4.53
CA ASN A 55 -10.84 8.46 3.96
C ASN A 55 -11.69 7.59 3.04
N TYR A 56 -11.08 6.78 2.17
CA TYR A 56 -11.81 5.89 1.26
C TYR A 56 -12.76 4.93 2.00
N TYR A 57 -12.31 4.34 3.11
CA TYR A 57 -13.15 3.43 3.89
C TYR A 57 -14.13 4.15 4.81
N THR A 58 -13.78 5.34 5.32
CA THR A 58 -14.72 6.17 6.10
C THR A 58 -15.85 6.72 5.23
N GLU A 59 -15.55 7.17 4.01
CA GLU A 59 -16.56 7.64 3.06
C GLU A 59 -17.48 6.51 2.58
N LYS A 60 -16.93 5.31 2.37
CA LYS A 60 -17.73 4.11 2.03
C LYS A 60 -18.59 3.58 3.17
N SER A 61 -18.31 3.99 4.41
CA SER A 61 -19.09 3.57 5.58
C SER A 61 -20.28 4.50 5.87
N LYS A 62 -20.44 5.59 5.12
CA LYS A 62 -21.60 6.48 5.17
C LYS A 62 -22.64 6.06 4.15
#